data_AF-A0A848RJ29-F1
#
_entry.id   AF-A0A848RJ29-F1
#
_cell.length_a   1.000
_cell.length_b   1.000
_cell.length_c   1.000
_cell.angle_alpha   90.00
_cell.angle_beta   90.00
_cell.angle_gamma   90.00
#
_symmetry.space_group_name_H-M   'P 1'
#
loop_
_entity.id
_entity.type
_entity.pdbx_description
1 polymer ?
#
loop_
_entity_poly.entity_id
_entity_poly.type
_entity_poly.pdbx_seq_one_letter_code
_entity_poly.pdbx_strand_id
1 'polypeptide(L)'
;MVNVDKLKGKIVESNLNISSLAKKLDVNQATLYRKINNYGVNFTVKEIEIIGMTLNLTLEEMNEIFFKDYVAYNAKKTKNKERSSNENKDK
;
A
#
# COMPACT_ATOMS: atom_id res chain seq x y z
N MET A 1 -5.21 0.24 -5.79
CA MET A 1 -6.06 -0.46 -4.81
C MET A 1 -5.15 -1.16 -3.80
N VAL A 2 -5.55 -1.27 -2.53
CA VAL A 2 -4.70 -1.90 -1.51
C VAL A 2 -4.72 -3.42 -1.67
N ASN A 3 -3.57 -4.05 -1.52
CA ASN A 3 -3.43 -5.51 -1.48
C ASN A 3 -3.81 -6.04 -0.09
N VAL A 4 -5.11 -6.29 0.09
CA VAL A 4 -5.71 -6.74 1.35
C VAL A 4 -5.14 -8.09 1.82
N ASP A 5 -4.87 -9.00 0.90
CA ASP A 5 -4.37 -10.34 1.25
C ASP A 5 -2.94 -10.27 1.79
N LYS A 6 -2.07 -9.49 1.14
CA LYS A 6 -0.71 -9.21 1.67
C LYS A 6 -0.77 -8.51 3.03
N LEU A 7 -1.66 -7.53 3.20
CA LEU A 7 -1.84 -6.85 4.48
C LEU A 7 -2.26 -7.83 5.58
N LYS A 8 -3.24 -8.70 5.32
CA LYS A 8 -3.70 -9.72 6.28
C LYS A 8 -2.59 -10.70 6.63
N GLY A 9 -1.81 -11.15 5.64
CA GLY A 9 -0.64 -11.99 5.88
C GLY A 9 0.35 -11.34 6.86
N LYS A 10 0.71 -10.08 6.61
CA LYS A 10 1.64 -9.33 7.47
C LYS A 10 1.13 -9.10 8.90
N ILE A 11 -0.19 -8.92 9.06
CA ILE A 11 -0.81 -8.82 10.38
C ILE A 11 -0.58 -10.11 11.17
N VAL A 12 -0.81 -11.27 10.54
CA VAL A 12 -0.63 -12.58 11.17
C VAL A 12 0.85 -12.88 11.44
N GLU A 13 1.74 -12.60 10.48
CA GLU A 13 3.20 -12.73 10.65
C GLU A 13 3.73 -11.91 11.83
N SER A 14 3.09 -10.77 12.11
CA SER A 14 3.42 -9.89 13.24
C SER A 14 2.77 -10.31 14.56
N ASN A 15 2.14 -11.49 14.63
CA ASN A 15 1.37 -11.99 15.78
C ASN A 15 0.25 -11.04 16.25
N LEU A 16 -0.35 -10.31 15.29
CA LEU A 16 -1.47 -9.42 15.55
C LEU A 16 -2.74 -9.95 14.89
N ASN A 17 -3.87 -9.41 15.33
CA ASN A 17 -5.14 -9.49 14.63
C ASN A 17 -5.67 -8.08 14.33
N ILE A 18 -6.77 -8.00 13.59
CA ILE A 18 -7.38 -6.71 13.19
C ILE A 18 -7.81 -5.89 14.41
N SER A 19 -8.28 -6.52 15.49
CA SER A 19 -8.66 -5.82 16.73
C SER A 19 -7.45 -5.16 17.40
N SER A 20 -6.35 -5.89 17.56
CA SER A 20 -5.12 -5.36 18.15
C SER A 20 -4.49 -4.28 17.28
N LEU A 21 -4.57 -4.41 15.95
CA LEU A 21 -4.08 -3.38 15.03
C LEU A 21 -4.93 -2.11 15.12
N ALA A 22 -6.27 -2.23 15.21
CA ALA A 22 -7.17 -1.09 15.38
C ALA A 22 -6.85 -0.29 16.66
N LYS A 23 -6.52 -0.98 17.76
CA LYS A 23 -6.08 -0.35 19.02
C LYS A 23 -4.79 0.44 18.84
N LYS A 24 -3.80 -0.10 18.11
CA LYS A 24 -2.53 0.59 17.83
C LYS A 24 -2.69 1.80 16.91
N LEU A 25 -3.68 1.75 16.03
CA LEU A 25 -4.06 2.84 15.13
C LEU A 25 -4.91 3.92 15.78
N ASP A 26 -5.39 3.68 17.01
CA ASP A 26 -6.39 4.53 17.69
C ASP A 26 -7.66 4.73 16.84
N VAL A 27 -8.14 3.65 16.22
CA VAL A 27 -9.37 3.65 15.42
C VAL A 27 -10.35 2.58 15.91
N ASN A 28 -11.63 2.82 15.67
CA ASN A 28 -12.65 1.81 15.92
C ASN A 28 -12.40 0.56 15.03
N GLN A 29 -12.51 -0.64 15.62
CA GLN A 29 -12.33 -1.90 14.91
C GLN A 29 -13.25 -2.05 13.68
N ALA A 30 -14.51 -1.62 13.77
CA ALA A 30 -15.44 -1.64 12.64
C ALA A 30 -15.00 -0.69 11.52
N THR A 31 -14.36 0.43 11.87
CA THR A 31 -13.77 1.34 10.88
C THR A 31 -12.59 0.69 10.18
N LEU A 32 -11.69 0.02 10.90
CA LEU A 32 -10.56 -0.68 10.28
C LEU A 32 -11.04 -1.85 9.39
N TYR A 33 -12.02 -2.63 9.85
CA TYR A 33 -12.63 -3.68 9.01
C TYR A 33 -13.24 -3.12 7.73
N ARG A 34 -13.96 -2.00 7.81
CA ARG A 34 -14.54 -1.35 6.62
C ARG A 34 -13.46 -0.88 5.66
N LYS A 35 -12.35 -0.30 6.16
CA LYS A 35 -11.20 0.09 5.33
C LYS A 35 -10.60 -1.14 4.63
N ILE A 36 -10.34 -2.22 5.36
CA ILE A 36 -9.75 -3.45 4.82
C ILE A 36 -10.69 -4.13 3.81
N ASN A 37 -11.98 -4.29 4.15
CA ASN A 37 -12.94 -5.02 3.32
C ASN A 37 -13.37 -4.22 2.08
N ASN A 38 -13.35 -2.89 2.13
CA ASN A 38 -13.57 -2.05 0.96
C ASN A 38 -12.25 -1.82 0.19
N TYR A 39 -11.42 -2.85 0.05
CA TYR A 39 -10.16 -2.84 -0.71
C TYR A 39 -9.18 -1.70 -0.35
N GLY A 40 -9.16 -1.31 0.92
CA GLY A 40 -8.30 -0.25 1.46
C GLY A 40 -8.71 1.16 1.10
N VAL A 41 -9.97 1.39 0.73
CA VAL A 41 -10.49 2.74 0.53
C VAL A 41 -10.38 3.54 1.85
N ASN A 42 -9.80 4.75 1.74
CA ASN A 42 -9.64 5.75 2.80
C ASN A 42 -8.56 5.49 3.86
N PHE A 43 -7.50 4.71 3.59
CA PHE A 43 -6.30 4.80 4.45
C PHE A 43 -5.63 6.17 4.27
N THR A 44 -5.42 6.88 5.37
CA THR A 44 -4.61 8.09 5.39
C THR A 44 -3.12 7.74 5.43
N VAL A 45 -2.26 8.66 5.01
CA VAL A 45 -0.79 8.47 5.06
C VAL A 45 -0.33 8.16 6.48
N LYS A 46 -0.87 8.86 7.49
CA LYS A 46 -0.56 8.63 8.90
C LYS A 46 -0.93 7.21 9.36
N GLU A 47 -2.09 6.70 8.95
CA GLU A 47 -2.48 5.32 9.27
C GLU A 47 -1.55 4.30 8.61
N ILE A 48 -1.14 4.54 7.36
CA ILE A 48 -0.21 3.67 6.63
C ILE A 48 1.16 3.65 7.31
N GLU A 49 1.65 4.81 7.76
CA GLU A 49 2.91 4.94 8.50
C GLU A 49 2.86 4.15 9.82
N ILE A 50 1.80 4.32 10.61
CA ILE A 50 1.62 3.59 11.87
C ILE A 50 1.52 2.08 11.62
N ILE A 51 0.81 1.64 10.56
CA ILE A 51 0.74 0.22 10.17
C ILE A 51 2.13 -0.29 9.79
N GLY A 52 2.88 0.48 8.99
CA GLY A 52 4.25 0.13 8.59
C GLY A 52 5.16 -0.09 9.79
N MET A 53 5.15 0.84 10.74
CA MET A 53 5.92 0.72 11.98
C MET A 53 5.44 -0.45 12.85
N THR A 54 4.12 -0.64 12.97
CA THR A 54 3.51 -1.68 13.80
C THR A 54 3.81 -3.09 13.30
N LEU A 55 3.79 -3.29 11.98
CA LEU A 55 4.01 -4.58 11.33
C LEU A 55 5.46 -4.75 10.84
N ASN A 56 6.35 -3.82 11.20
CA ASN A 56 7.75 -3.79 10.78
C ASN A 56 7.92 -3.96 9.26
N LEU A 57 7.09 -3.26 8.47
CA LEU A 57 7.13 -3.31 7.02
C LEU A 57 8.31 -2.51 6.48
N THR A 58 8.98 -3.08 5.50
CA THR A 58 9.92 -2.34 4.65
C THR A 58 9.17 -1.39 3.73
N LEU A 59 9.89 -0.38 3.20
CA LEU A 59 9.34 0.54 2.20
C LEU A 59 8.84 -0.19 0.95
N GLU A 60 9.50 -1.27 0.56
CA GLU A 60 9.08 -2.09 -0.57
C GLU A 60 7.74 -2.76 -0.27
N GLU A 61 7.60 -3.41 0.88
CA GLU A 61 6.34 -4.05 1.30
C GLU A 61 5.21 -3.02 1.45
N MET A 62 5.49 -1.83 1.98
CA MET A 62 4.51 -0.74 2.04
C MET A 62 4.03 -0.35 0.63
N ASN A 63 4.95 -0.23 -0.34
CA ASN A 63 4.60 0.06 -1.73
C ASN A 63 3.77 -1.05 -2.36
N GLU A 64 4.14 -2.31 -2.14
CA GLU A 64 3.40 -3.46 -2.66
C GLU A 64 1.99 -3.59 -2.06
N ILE A 65 1.81 -3.20 -0.80
CA ILE A 65 0.54 -3.29 -0.10
C ILE A 65 -0.36 -2.09 -0.46
N PHE A 66 0.15 -0.87 -0.33
CA PHE A 66 -0.70 0.33 -0.40
C PHE A 66 -0.65 1.06 -1.75
N PHE A 67 0.42 0.91 -2.54
CA PHE A 67 0.71 1.76 -3.71
C PHE A 67 0.97 1.02 -5.02
N LYS A 68 0.77 -0.30 -5.07
CA LYS A 68 1.14 -1.17 -6.21
C LYS A 68 0.72 -0.62 -7.59
N ASP A 69 -0.54 -0.26 -7.76
CA ASP A 69 -1.06 0.20 -9.05
C ASP A 69 -0.50 1.57 -9.45
N TYR A 70 -0.28 2.45 -8.47
CA TYR A 70 0.26 3.78 -8.70
C TYR A 70 1.73 3.70 -9.14
N VAL A 71 2.53 2.88 -8.45
CA VAL A 71 3.95 2.69 -8.79
C VAL A 71 4.08 2.02 -10.17
N ALA A 72 3.27 0.99 -10.45
CA ALA A 72 3.28 0.30 -11.75
C ALA A 72 2.89 1.22 -12.91
N TYR A 73 1.90 2.10 -12.72
CA TYR A 73 1.51 3.09 -13.72
C TYR A 73 2.65 4.07 -14.02
N ASN A 74 3.29 4.64 -12.99
CA ASN A 74 4.36 5.61 -13.17
C ASN A 74 5.60 4.97 -13.80
N ALA A 75 5.97 3.75 -13.41
CA ALA A 75 7.07 3.01 -14.02
C ALA A 75 6.86 2.79 -15.53
N LYS A 76 5.62 2.51 -15.97
CA LYS A 76 5.27 2.37 -17.40
C LYS A 76 5.34 3.73 -18.11
N LYS A 77 4.85 4.80 -17.49
CA LYS A 77 4.87 6.15 -18.06
C LYS A 77 6.29 6.64 -18.34
N THR A 78 7.23 6.40 -17.44
CA THR A 78 8.65 6.80 -17.61
C THR A 78 9.28 6.06 -18.80
N LYS A 79 9.08 4.75 -18.91
CA LYS A 79 9.58 3.94 -20.04
C LYS A 79 9.03 4.39 -21.40
N ASN A 80 7.78 4.83 -21.44
CA ASN A 80 7.17 5.33 -22.67
C ASN A 80 7.69 6.72 -23.06
N LYS A 81 7.99 7.60 -22.09
CA LYS A 81 8.56 8.94 -22.34
C LYS A 81 9.98 8.86 -22.92
N GLU A 82 10.79 7.89 -22.47
CA GLU A 82 12.15 7.66 -22.97
C GLU A 82 12.15 7.14 -24.42
N ARG A 83 11.18 6.27 -24.78
CA ARG A 83 11.03 5.76 -26.15
C ARG A 83 10.66 6.85 -27.16
N SER A 84 9.70 7.71 -26.82
CA SER A 84 9.26 8.82 -27.69
C SER A 84 10.31 9.94 -27.86
N SER A 85 11.29 10.03 -26.96
CA SER A 85 12.38 11.02 -27.05
C SER A 85 13.52 10.56 -27.97
N ASN A 86 13.64 9.24 -28.21
CA ASN A 86 14.67 8.67 -29.08
C ASN A 86 14.21 8.55 -30.55
N GLU A 87 12.91 8.40 -30.83
CA GLU A 87 12.37 8.38 -32.20
C GLU A 87 12.47 9.73 -32.94
N ASN A 88 12.66 10.84 -32.23
CA ASN A 88 12.83 12.17 -32.82
C ASN A 88 14.31 12.56 -33.03
N LYS A 89 15.27 11.66 -32.78
CA LYS A 89 16.71 11.90 -33.02
C LYS A 89 17.26 11.26 -34.30
N ASP A 90 16.49 10.37 -34.92
CA ASP A 90 16.85 9.68 -36.17
C ASP A 90 16.06 10.20 -37.40
N LYS A 91 15.44 11.39 -37.29
CA LYS A 91 14.88 12.17 -38.39
C LYS A 91 15.53 13.54 -38.43
#